data_AF-A0A078GVX5-F1
#
_entry.id   AF-A0A078GVX5-F1
#
_cell.length_a   1.000
_cell.length_b   1.000
_cell.length_c   1.000
_cell.angle_alpha   90.00
_cell.angle_beta   90.00
_cell.angle_gamma   90.00
#
_symmetry.space_group_name_H-M   'P 1'
#
loop_
_entity.id
_entity.type
_entity.pdbx_description
1 polymer ?
#
loop_
_entity_poly.entity_id
_entity_poly.type
_entity_poly.pdbx_seq_one_letter_code
_entity_poly.pdbx_strand_id
1 'polypeptide(L)'
;MSRNHHLIDINIKNILKYIIYIGIGSSNIAIEEAVKRVKSILRNISDGEITISAYDTAWVALIDAGDKTPAFPSAVKWIVDNQLSDGSWGDAHLFSYHDRLINTLACVVALRSWNLFPHQSQKGITFFQENIEKLEEENDEHMPIGFEVAFPSLLEIARGINIDVPYDTPVLKDIYAKKELKLTRFVCWDKNIHTIQYSILLIHFKILFYINIYIRNMYISIYLYIYGFSIHYKKTSGY
;
A
#
# COMPACT_ATOMS: atom_id res chain seq x y z
N MET A 1 36.99 20.65 11.74
CA MET A 1 35.63 20.93 11.20
C MET A 1 35.62 21.72 9.87
N SER A 2 36.66 21.68 9.01
CA SER A 2 36.70 22.53 7.78
C SER A 2 36.64 21.75 6.44
N ARG A 3 36.74 20.41 6.43
CA ARG A 3 36.80 19.63 5.18
C ARG A 3 35.44 19.29 4.56
N ASN A 4 34.36 19.25 5.34
CA ASN A 4 33.03 18.87 4.84
C ASN A 4 32.31 20.00 4.08
N HIS A 5 32.57 21.27 4.41
CA HIS A 5 32.02 22.40 3.65
C HIS A 5 32.63 22.47 2.24
N HIS A 6 33.92 22.15 2.11
CA HIS A 6 34.62 22.21 0.83
C HIS A 6 34.16 21.12 -0.16
N LEU A 7 33.73 19.94 0.33
CA LEU A 7 33.21 18.85 -0.50
C LEU A 7 31.76 19.11 -0.97
N ILE A 8 30.94 19.78 -0.15
CA ILE A 8 29.57 20.16 -0.50
C ILE A 8 29.59 21.29 -1.56
N ASP A 9 30.48 22.26 -1.41
CA ASP A 9 30.65 23.35 -2.39
C ASP A 9 31.16 22.86 -3.76
N ILE A 10 32.02 21.84 -3.78
CA ILE A 10 32.50 21.22 -5.03
C ILE A 10 31.33 20.52 -5.76
N ASN A 11 30.44 19.86 -5.03
CA ASN A 11 29.30 19.17 -5.62
C ASN A 11 28.25 20.14 -6.18
N ILE A 12 27.95 21.23 -5.46
CA ILE A 12 27.04 22.27 -5.96
C ILE A 12 27.61 22.99 -7.18
N LYS A 13 28.92 23.29 -7.19
CA LYS A 13 29.58 23.88 -8.37
C LYS A 13 29.55 22.94 -9.57
N ASN A 14 29.70 21.63 -9.38
CA ASN A 14 29.61 20.66 -10.48
C ASN A 14 28.18 20.50 -11.01
N ILE A 15 27.17 20.49 -10.13
CA ILE A 15 25.75 20.48 -10.52
C ILE A 15 25.39 21.76 -11.29
N LEU A 16 25.80 22.93 -10.79
CA LEU A 16 25.60 24.21 -11.48
C LEU A 16 26.32 24.24 -12.83
N LYS A 17 27.53 23.68 -12.93
CA LYS A 17 28.26 23.58 -14.19
C LYS A 17 27.58 22.66 -15.20
N TYR A 18 26.95 21.57 -14.74
CA TYR A 18 26.14 20.67 -15.56
C TYR A 18 24.84 21.33 -16.04
N ILE A 19 24.16 22.08 -15.16
CA ILE A 19 22.96 22.86 -15.49
C ILE A 19 23.31 23.98 -16.48
N ILE A 20 24.44 24.65 -16.29
CA ILE A 20 24.94 25.67 -17.23
C ILE A 20 25.33 25.02 -18.55
N TYR A 21 25.98 23.85 -18.56
CA TYR A 21 26.32 23.11 -19.78
C TYR A 21 25.08 22.70 -20.59
N ILE A 22 24.00 22.27 -19.93
CA ILE A 22 22.69 22.04 -20.54
C ILE A 22 22.05 23.35 -21.04
N GLY A 23 22.25 24.46 -20.31
CA GLY A 23 21.76 25.79 -20.65
C GLY A 23 22.46 26.45 -21.84
N ILE A 24 23.73 26.12 -22.13
CA ILE A 24 24.50 26.71 -23.25
C ILE A 24 23.99 26.22 -24.63
N GLY A 25 23.20 25.13 -24.67
CA GLY A 25 22.52 24.65 -25.89
C GLY A 25 21.05 25.09 -26.04
N SER A 26 20.48 25.81 -25.06
CA SER A 26 19.06 26.13 -25.00
C SER A 26 18.83 27.64 -25.03
N SER A 27 17.91 28.12 -25.88
CA SER A 27 17.62 29.56 -26.01
C SER A 27 17.21 30.18 -24.67
N ASN A 28 17.57 31.46 -24.43
CA ASN A 28 17.17 32.22 -23.23
C ASN A 28 15.66 32.15 -22.95
N ILE A 29 14.84 32.01 -24.00
CA ILE A 29 13.40 31.84 -23.93
C ILE A 29 13.02 30.54 -23.19
N ALA A 30 13.71 29.43 -23.48
CA ALA A 30 13.48 28.15 -22.80
C ALA A 30 13.82 28.22 -21.30
N ILE A 31 14.85 28.98 -20.94
CA ILE A 31 15.24 29.19 -19.54
C ILE A 31 14.17 30.03 -18.81
N GLU A 32 13.70 31.11 -19.42
CA GLU A 32 12.62 31.93 -18.85
C GLU A 32 11.32 31.14 -18.67
N GLU A 33 10.96 30.29 -19.62
CA GLU A 33 9.81 29.41 -19.51
C GLU A 33 9.96 28.37 -18.40
N ALA A 34 11.14 27.76 -18.25
CA ALA A 34 11.41 26.83 -17.16
C ALA A 34 11.29 27.52 -15.78
N VAL A 35 11.84 28.73 -15.64
CA VAL A 35 11.72 29.53 -14.42
C VAL A 35 10.26 29.88 -14.11
N LYS A 36 9.46 30.23 -15.14
CA LYS A 36 8.01 30.47 -14.96
C LYS A 36 7.28 29.22 -14.49
N ARG A 37 7.58 28.04 -15.07
CA ARG A 37 6.99 26.75 -14.66
C ARG A 37 7.31 26.41 -13.21
N VAL A 38 8.58 26.50 -12.81
CA VAL A 38 8.98 26.22 -11.41
C VAL A 38 8.31 27.20 -10.44
N LYS A 39 8.27 28.50 -10.74
CA LYS A 39 7.55 29.48 -9.92
C LYS A 39 6.06 29.18 -9.81
N SER A 40 5.44 28.67 -10.87
CA SER A 40 4.03 28.25 -10.85
C SER A 40 3.82 27.04 -9.94
N ILE A 41 4.67 26.02 -10.05
CA ILE A 41 4.60 24.83 -9.18
C ILE A 41 4.72 25.27 -7.72
N LEU A 42 5.76 26.04 -7.37
CA LEU A 42 6.00 26.52 -6.00
C LEU A 42 4.84 27.35 -5.42
N ARG A 43 4.12 28.10 -6.26
CA ARG A 43 2.96 28.91 -5.83
C ARG A 43 1.70 28.08 -5.59
N ASN A 44 1.60 26.93 -6.25
CA ASN A 44 0.43 26.04 -6.18
C ASN A 44 0.66 24.81 -5.29
N ILE A 45 1.76 24.77 -4.53
CA ILE A 45 2.00 23.73 -3.52
C ILE A 45 0.88 23.81 -2.48
N SER A 46 0.11 22.74 -2.39
CA SER A 46 -0.93 22.53 -1.38
C SER A 46 -0.54 21.33 -0.50
N ASP A 47 -1.39 20.31 -0.37
CA ASP A 47 -1.17 19.15 0.50
C ASP A 47 -0.13 18.15 -0.04
N GLY A 48 0.57 18.51 -1.12
CA GLY A 48 1.59 17.72 -1.81
C GLY A 48 1.07 17.12 -3.13
N GLU A 49 1.92 17.12 -4.16
CA GLU A 49 1.66 16.36 -5.39
C GLU A 49 2.29 14.97 -5.23
N ILE A 50 1.46 13.98 -4.88
CA ILE A 50 1.88 12.58 -4.72
C ILE A 50 1.04 11.73 -5.68
N THR A 51 1.67 10.74 -6.29
CA THR A 51 0.98 9.76 -7.14
C THR A 51 0.00 8.93 -6.30
N ILE A 52 -1.12 8.54 -6.91
CA ILE A 52 -2.15 7.77 -6.21
C ILE A 52 -1.65 6.34 -5.99
N SER A 53 -1.68 5.89 -4.75
CA SER A 53 -1.39 4.51 -4.35
C SER A 53 -2.60 3.62 -4.63
N ALA A 54 -2.43 2.61 -5.49
CA ALA A 54 -3.50 1.67 -5.82
C ALA A 54 -3.86 0.79 -4.61
N TYR A 55 -2.86 0.40 -3.82
CA TYR A 55 -3.04 -0.33 -2.56
C TYR A 55 -3.93 0.42 -1.57
N ASP A 56 -3.63 1.70 -1.30
CA ASP A 56 -4.41 2.49 -0.35
C ASP A 56 -5.82 2.77 -0.88
N THR A 57 -5.95 3.02 -2.19
CA THR A 57 -7.25 3.21 -2.84
C THR A 57 -8.11 1.96 -2.75
N ALA A 58 -7.51 0.77 -2.87
CA ALA A 58 -8.20 -0.50 -2.69
C ALA A 58 -8.73 -0.69 -1.26
N TRP A 59 -7.96 -0.28 -0.24
CA TRP A 59 -8.44 -0.30 1.14
C TRP A 59 -9.62 0.64 1.37
N VAL A 60 -9.57 1.85 0.81
CA VAL A 60 -10.69 2.80 0.85
C VAL A 60 -11.92 2.22 0.14
N ALA A 61 -11.71 1.54 -0.99
CA ALA A 61 -12.78 0.92 -1.76
C ALA A 61 -13.48 -0.23 -1.00
N LEU A 62 -12.85 -0.86 -0.02
CA LEU A 62 -13.42 -1.94 0.80
C LEU A 62 -14.40 -1.46 1.89
N ILE A 63 -14.47 -0.16 2.16
CA ILE A 63 -15.31 0.38 3.25
C ILE A 63 -16.80 0.25 2.87
N ASP A 64 -17.58 -0.40 3.74
CA ASP A 64 -19.04 -0.52 3.61
C ASP A 64 -19.75 0.74 4.11
N ALA A 65 -20.72 1.23 3.35
CA ALA A 65 -21.60 2.33 3.75
C ALA A 65 -22.58 1.95 4.88
N GLY A 66 -22.67 0.66 5.22
CA GLY A 66 -23.59 0.10 6.20
C GLY A 66 -24.80 -0.61 5.58
N ASP A 67 -24.91 -0.59 4.26
CA ASP A 67 -25.99 -1.20 3.47
C ASP A 67 -25.48 -2.23 2.46
N LYS A 68 -24.24 -2.73 2.65
CA LYS A 68 -23.55 -3.66 1.74
C LYS A 68 -23.25 -3.02 0.38
N THR A 69 -22.95 -1.73 0.37
CA THR A 69 -22.44 -1.01 -0.80
C THR A 69 -21.15 -0.26 -0.47
N PRO A 70 -20.29 0.04 -1.46
CA PRO A 70 -19.07 0.78 -1.21
C PRO A 70 -19.39 2.20 -0.71
N ALA A 71 -18.86 2.59 0.45
CA ALA A 71 -18.95 3.95 0.98
C ALA A 71 -18.30 5.00 0.05
N PHE A 72 -17.29 4.57 -0.72
CA PHE A 72 -16.56 5.41 -1.66
C PHE A 72 -16.57 4.82 -3.08
N PRO A 73 -17.68 4.96 -3.84
CA PRO A 73 -17.76 4.43 -5.20
C PRO A 73 -16.72 5.02 -6.16
N SER A 74 -16.24 6.24 -5.89
CA SER A 74 -15.15 6.87 -6.65
C SER A 74 -13.83 6.11 -6.55
N ALA A 75 -13.52 5.49 -5.40
CA ALA A 75 -12.34 4.67 -5.23
C ALA A 75 -12.43 3.38 -6.07
N VAL A 76 -13.60 2.72 -6.07
CA VAL A 76 -13.88 1.56 -6.92
C VAL A 76 -13.72 1.93 -8.40
N LYS A 77 -14.28 3.07 -8.82
CA LYS A 77 -14.16 3.57 -10.19
C LYS A 77 -12.70 3.83 -10.57
N TRP A 78 -11.92 4.47 -9.69
CA TRP A 78 -10.51 4.72 -9.93
C TRP A 78 -9.74 3.42 -10.18
N ILE A 79 -9.99 2.36 -9.39
CA ILE A 79 -9.35 1.06 -9.58
C ILE A 79 -9.63 0.54 -11.00
N VAL A 80 -10.89 0.56 -11.44
CA VAL A 80 -11.28 0.07 -12.76
C VAL A 80 -10.63 0.87 -13.90
N ASP A 81 -10.59 2.19 -13.75
CA ASP A 81 -10.10 3.09 -14.81
C ASP A 81 -8.55 3.11 -14.91
N ASN A 82 -7.83 2.64 -13.88
CA ASN A 82 -6.36 2.72 -13.79
C ASN A 82 -5.66 1.34 -13.80
N GLN A 83 -6.35 0.28 -14.25
CA GLN A 83 -5.68 -1.00 -14.52
C GLN A 83 -4.69 -0.84 -15.68
N LEU A 84 -3.46 -1.32 -15.49
CA LEU A 84 -2.44 -1.34 -16.53
C LEU A 84 -2.77 -2.37 -17.61
N SER A 85 -2.17 -2.23 -18.79
CA SER A 85 -2.44 -3.08 -19.95
C SER A 85 -2.10 -4.55 -19.73
N ASP A 86 -1.16 -4.85 -18.83
CA ASP A 86 -0.76 -6.21 -18.44
C ASP A 86 -1.72 -6.84 -17.40
N GLY A 87 -2.74 -6.10 -16.96
CA GLY A 87 -3.69 -6.54 -15.94
C GLY A 87 -3.30 -6.18 -14.51
N SER A 88 -2.12 -5.61 -14.29
CA SER A 88 -1.64 -5.20 -12.97
C SER A 88 -2.10 -3.80 -12.56
N TRP A 89 -1.85 -3.46 -11.30
CA TRP A 89 -1.88 -2.09 -10.78
C TRP A 89 -0.53 -1.77 -10.14
N GLY A 90 -0.14 -0.50 -10.15
CA GLY A 90 1.11 -0.02 -9.57
C GLY A 90 1.70 1.14 -10.38
N ASP A 91 2.99 1.42 -10.18
CA ASP A 91 3.68 2.47 -10.93
C ASP A 91 3.84 2.08 -12.41
N ALA A 92 3.35 2.93 -13.32
CA ALA A 92 3.39 2.69 -14.76
C ALA A 92 4.79 2.91 -15.37
N HIS A 93 5.66 3.67 -14.69
CA HIS A 93 6.98 4.08 -15.16
C HIS A 93 8.11 3.28 -14.50
N LEU A 94 7.91 2.78 -13.28
CA LEU A 94 8.86 1.93 -12.59
C LEU A 94 8.25 0.56 -12.28
N PHE A 95 8.80 -0.49 -12.88
CA PHE A 95 8.34 -1.86 -12.64
C PHE A 95 9.10 -2.49 -11.46
N SER A 96 8.36 -2.96 -10.46
CA SER A 96 8.84 -3.83 -9.39
C SER A 96 7.79 -4.91 -9.12
N TYR A 97 8.19 -6.17 -8.95
CA TYR A 97 7.23 -7.24 -8.65
C TYR A 97 6.61 -7.04 -7.27
N HIS A 98 7.36 -6.59 -6.28
CA HIS A 98 6.81 -6.21 -4.98
C HIS A 98 5.68 -5.18 -5.11
N ASP A 99 5.93 -4.09 -5.87
CA ASP A 99 4.91 -3.04 -6.10
C ASP A 99 3.71 -3.60 -6.89
N ARG A 100 3.96 -4.25 -8.02
CA ARG A 100 2.88 -4.74 -8.89
C ARG A 100 2.03 -5.79 -8.21
N LEU A 101 2.62 -6.75 -7.50
CA LEU A 101 1.88 -7.85 -6.88
C LEU A 101 1.02 -7.37 -5.70
N ILE A 102 1.53 -6.50 -4.83
CA ILE A 102 0.75 -6.01 -3.68
C ILE A 102 -0.40 -5.11 -4.11
N ASN A 103 -0.15 -4.19 -5.05
CA ASN A 103 -1.19 -3.31 -5.59
C ASN A 103 -2.26 -4.10 -6.36
N THR A 104 -1.84 -5.05 -7.19
CA THR A 104 -2.76 -5.89 -7.98
C THR A 104 -3.63 -6.74 -7.08
N LEU A 105 -3.04 -7.44 -6.09
CA LEU A 105 -3.82 -8.26 -5.17
C LEU A 105 -4.84 -7.42 -4.39
N ALA A 106 -4.47 -6.20 -3.98
CA ALA A 106 -5.36 -5.33 -3.21
C ALA A 106 -6.55 -4.90 -4.06
N CYS A 107 -6.30 -4.46 -5.30
CA CYS A 107 -7.34 -4.10 -6.25
C CYS A 107 -8.27 -5.28 -6.58
N VAL A 108 -7.72 -6.48 -6.79
CA VAL A 108 -8.50 -7.69 -7.03
C VAL A 108 -9.39 -8.01 -5.83
N VAL A 109 -8.86 -7.95 -4.61
CA VAL A 109 -9.63 -8.15 -3.36
C VAL A 109 -10.77 -7.15 -3.25
N ALA A 110 -10.51 -5.87 -3.52
CA ALA A 110 -11.55 -4.83 -3.49
C ALA A 110 -12.67 -5.10 -4.50
N LEU A 111 -12.33 -5.39 -5.76
CA LEU A 111 -13.32 -5.67 -6.80
C LEU A 111 -14.14 -6.93 -6.51
N ARG A 112 -13.49 -8.00 -6.03
CA ARG A 112 -14.16 -9.28 -5.71
C ARG A 112 -15.05 -9.19 -4.48
N SER A 113 -14.66 -8.41 -3.48
CA SER A 113 -15.48 -8.23 -2.25
C SER A 113 -16.85 -7.63 -2.55
N TRP A 114 -16.95 -6.79 -3.59
CA TRP A 114 -18.21 -6.21 -4.07
C TRP A 114 -18.86 -6.99 -5.21
N ASN A 115 -18.22 -8.05 -5.71
CA ASN A 115 -18.62 -8.78 -6.92
C ASN A 115 -18.82 -7.85 -8.13
N LEU A 116 -17.94 -6.85 -8.28
CA LEU A 116 -17.98 -5.88 -9.37
C LEU A 116 -16.81 -6.11 -10.34
N PHE A 117 -17.00 -5.72 -11.60
CA PHE A 117 -15.95 -5.70 -12.64
C PHE A 117 -15.15 -7.02 -12.77
N PRO A 118 -15.83 -8.16 -13.01
CA PRO A 118 -15.19 -9.47 -13.00
C PRO A 118 -14.09 -9.61 -14.05
N HIS A 119 -14.17 -8.90 -15.17
CA HIS A 119 -13.16 -8.93 -16.22
C HIS A 119 -11.82 -8.31 -15.77
N GLN A 120 -11.85 -7.12 -15.17
CA GLN A 120 -10.67 -6.46 -14.62
C GLN A 120 -10.05 -7.29 -13.51
N SER A 121 -10.90 -7.82 -12.62
CA SER A 121 -10.45 -8.71 -11.56
C SER A 121 -9.80 -9.98 -12.10
N GLN A 122 -10.37 -10.60 -13.14
CA GLN A 122 -9.78 -11.80 -13.73
C GLN A 122 -8.40 -11.54 -14.35
N LYS A 123 -8.24 -10.41 -15.05
CA LYS A 123 -6.93 -9.98 -15.57
C LYS A 123 -5.89 -9.81 -14.46
N GLY A 124 -6.28 -9.19 -13.35
CA GLY A 124 -5.39 -9.05 -12.19
C GLY A 124 -5.00 -10.38 -11.55
N ILE A 125 -5.95 -11.34 -11.48
CA ILE A 125 -5.67 -12.70 -11.00
C ILE A 125 -4.68 -13.41 -11.93
N THR A 126 -4.89 -13.33 -13.24
CA THR A 126 -3.97 -13.91 -14.23
C THR A 126 -2.59 -13.31 -14.12
N PHE A 127 -2.47 -11.97 -14.05
CA PHE A 127 -1.19 -11.32 -13.81
C PHE A 127 -0.51 -11.81 -12.53
N PHE A 128 -1.26 -11.93 -11.43
CA PHE A 128 -0.72 -12.40 -10.16
C PHE A 128 -0.18 -13.83 -10.27
N GLN A 129 -0.97 -14.73 -10.86
CA GLN A 129 -0.60 -16.14 -11.06
C GLN A 129 0.68 -16.28 -11.90
N GLU A 130 0.81 -15.50 -12.97
CA GLU A 130 1.96 -15.56 -13.90
C GLU A 130 3.26 -14.95 -13.33
N ASN A 131 3.17 -14.15 -12.27
CA ASN A 131 4.30 -13.34 -11.79
C ASN A 131 4.69 -13.57 -10.33
N ILE A 132 3.88 -14.26 -9.52
CA ILE A 132 4.18 -14.45 -8.09
C ILE A 132 5.51 -15.17 -7.84
N GLU A 133 5.86 -16.16 -8.66
CA GLU A 133 7.12 -16.91 -8.50
C GLU A 133 8.36 -16.06 -8.78
N LYS A 134 8.22 -15.01 -9.61
CA LYS A 134 9.32 -14.10 -9.97
C LYS A 134 9.74 -13.20 -8.81
N LEU A 135 8.95 -13.17 -7.74
CA LEU A 135 9.29 -12.46 -6.52
C LEU A 135 10.53 -13.08 -5.83
N GLU A 136 10.86 -14.35 -6.08
CA GLU A 136 12.10 -14.98 -5.57
C GLU A 136 13.38 -14.38 -6.16
N GLU A 137 13.28 -13.88 -7.40
CA GLU A 137 14.42 -13.33 -8.13
C GLU A 137 14.62 -11.83 -7.86
N GLU A 138 13.67 -11.17 -7.19
CA GLU A 138 13.71 -9.73 -6.95
C GLU A 138 14.55 -9.37 -5.71
N ASN A 139 15.36 -8.31 -5.82
CA ASN A 139 16.19 -7.84 -4.72
C ASN A 139 15.34 -7.16 -3.62
N ASP A 140 15.49 -7.65 -2.39
CA ASP A 140 14.86 -7.11 -1.18
C ASP A 140 15.21 -5.63 -0.88
N GLU A 141 16.26 -5.05 -1.48
CA GLU A 141 16.67 -3.64 -1.27
C GLU A 141 15.58 -2.61 -1.61
N HIS A 142 14.70 -2.91 -2.58
CA HIS A 142 13.63 -2.01 -3.02
C HIS A 142 12.25 -2.47 -2.54
N MET A 143 12.19 -3.41 -1.60
CA MET A 143 10.94 -3.92 -1.05
C MET A 143 10.14 -2.79 -0.38
N PRO A 144 8.85 -2.62 -0.69
CA PRO A 144 7.98 -1.66 -0.04
C PRO A 144 7.96 -1.85 1.48
N ILE A 145 7.91 -0.74 2.21
CA ILE A 145 7.91 -0.75 3.67
C ILE A 145 6.71 -1.56 4.18
N GLY A 146 6.99 -2.58 4.99
CA GLY A 146 5.94 -3.41 5.60
C GLY A 146 5.37 -4.49 4.67
N PHE A 147 5.92 -4.67 3.47
CA PHE A 147 5.49 -5.71 2.52
C PHE A 147 5.39 -7.09 3.16
N GLU A 148 6.41 -7.54 3.90
CA GLU A 148 6.41 -8.86 4.54
C GLU A 148 5.28 -9.07 5.57
N VAL A 149 4.62 -8.01 6.04
CA VAL A 149 3.46 -8.12 6.93
C VAL A 149 2.15 -7.85 6.19
N ALA A 150 2.12 -6.82 5.35
CA ALA A 150 0.94 -6.40 4.59
C ALA A 150 0.55 -7.46 3.55
N PHE A 151 1.52 -7.96 2.78
CA PHE A 151 1.27 -8.86 1.66
C PHE A 151 0.69 -10.22 2.10
N PRO A 152 1.24 -10.93 3.12
CA PRO A 152 0.61 -12.16 3.59
C PRO A 152 -0.76 -11.92 4.24
N SER A 153 -0.96 -10.78 4.90
CA SER A 153 -2.26 -10.45 5.48
C SER A 153 -3.32 -10.24 4.40
N LEU A 154 -2.94 -9.68 3.26
CA LEU A 154 -3.81 -9.51 2.10
C LEU A 154 -4.11 -10.85 1.41
N LEU A 155 -3.14 -11.77 1.36
CA LEU A 155 -3.35 -13.14 0.88
C LEU A 155 -4.35 -13.90 1.74
N GLU A 156 -4.33 -13.75 3.06
CA GLU A 156 -5.34 -14.37 3.94
C GLU A 156 -6.76 -13.81 3.66
N ILE A 157 -6.88 -12.52 3.38
CA ILE A 157 -8.16 -11.92 2.97
C ILE A 157 -8.62 -12.50 1.64
N ALA A 158 -7.72 -12.55 0.65
CA ALA A 158 -8.01 -13.11 -0.67
C ALA A 158 -8.47 -14.57 -0.58
N ARG A 159 -7.84 -15.37 0.28
CA ARG A 159 -8.22 -16.75 0.57
C ARG A 159 -9.61 -16.81 1.20
N GLY A 160 -9.90 -15.93 2.15
CA GLY A 160 -11.21 -15.86 2.82
C GLY A 160 -12.39 -15.55 1.90
N ILE A 161 -12.14 -14.88 0.76
CA ILE A 161 -13.15 -14.58 -0.27
C ILE A 161 -13.03 -15.46 -1.52
N ASN A 162 -12.29 -16.58 -1.43
CA ASN A 162 -12.12 -17.58 -2.48
C ASN A 162 -11.54 -17.05 -3.80
N ILE A 163 -10.57 -16.14 -3.73
CA ILE A 163 -9.77 -15.77 -4.91
C ILE A 163 -8.79 -16.90 -5.20
N ASP A 164 -8.77 -17.38 -6.45
CA ASP A 164 -7.89 -18.46 -6.90
C ASP A 164 -6.52 -17.92 -7.29
N VAL A 165 -5.57 -17.93 -6.36
CA VAL A 165 -4.16 -17.59 -6.60
C VAL A 165 -3.25 -18.64 -5.97
N PRO A 166 -1.98 -18.75 -6.40
CA PRO A 166 -1.08 -19.79 -5.92
C PRO A 166 -0.63 -19.47 -4.49
N TYR A 167 -1.34 -20.02 -3.48
CA TYR A 167 -1.06 -19.76 -2.06
C TYR A 167 0.14 -20.54 -1.51
N ASP A 168 0.54 -21.63 -2.17
CA ASP A 168 1.50 -22.62 -1.65
C ASP A 168 2.88 -22.56 -2.35
N THR A 169 3.22 -21.43 -2.97
CA THR A 169 4.52 -21.24 -3.62
C THR A 169 5.66 -21.13 -2.59
N PRO A 170 6.89 -21.55 -2.94
CA PRO A 170 8.03 -21.47 -2.01
C PRO A 170 8.29 -20.05 -1.51
N VAL A 171 8.25 -19.04 -2.40
CA VAL A 171 8.35 -17.63 -2.04
C VAL A 171 7.37 -17.19 -0.95
N LEU A 172 6.13 -17.65 -1.00
CA LEU A 172 5.13 -17.26 -0.02
C LEU A 172 5.43 -17.87 1.35
N LYS A 173 5.89 -19.12 1.40
CA LYS A 173 6.29 -19.77 2.66
C LYS A 173 7.37 -18.98 3.38
N ASP A 174 8.35 -18.47 2.64
CA ASP A 174 9.42 -17.63 3.19
C ASP A 174 8.88 -16.29 3.69
N ILE A 175 7.97 -15.65 2.94
CA ILE A 175 7.35 -14.38 3.37
C ILE A 175 6.48 -14.59 4.62
N TYR A 176 5.71 -15.69 4.72
CA TYR A 176 4.96 -16.04 5.94
C TYR A 176 5.90 -16.27 7.13
N ALA A 177 7.06 -16.92 6.93
CA ALA A 177 8.06 -17.05 7.99
C ALA A 177 8.64 -15.68 8.41
N LYS A 178 8.94 -14.80 7.45
CA LYS A 178 9.39 -13.41 7.72
C LYS A 178 8.32 -12.64 8.52
N LYS A 179 7.02 -12.80 8.20
CA LYS A 179 5.90 -12.19 8.94
C LYS A 179 5.90 -12.61 10.41
N GLU A 180 5.97 -13.90 10.70
CA GLU A 180 5.93 -14.42 12.07
C GLU A 180 7.13 -13.93 12.91
N LEU A 181 8.33 -13.88 12.30
CA LEU A 181 9.51 -13.31 12.96
C LEU A 181 9.35 -11.83 13.29
N LYS A 182 8.76 -11.04 12.38
CA LYS A 182 8.50 -9.61 12.61
C LYS A 182 7.41 -9.39 13.66
N LEU A 183 6.32 -10.16 13.63
CA LEU A 183 5.25 -10.08 14.62
C LEU A 183 5.74 -10.44 16.03
N THR A 184 6.56 -11.48 16.16
CA THR A 184 7.15 -11.86 17.45
C THR A 184 7.99 -10.73 18.05
N ARG A 185 8.77 -10.03 17.21
CA ARG A 185 9.50 -8.84 17.66
C ARG A 185 8.54 -7.77 18.17
N PHE A 186 7.48 -7.43 17.43
CA PHE A 186 6.48 -6.43 17.85
C PHE A 186 5.81 -6.76 19.19
N VAL A 187 5.44 -8.02 19.44
CA VAL A 187 4.89 -8.46 20.73
C VAL A 187 5.87 -8.25 21.89
N CYS A 188 7.18 -8.41 21.63
CA CYS A 188 8.23 -8.10 22.62
C CYS A 188 8.39 -6.59 22.87
N TRP A 189 8.12 -5.74 21.87
CA TRP A 189 8.08 -4.28 22.05
C TRP A 189 6.86 -3.84 22.85
N ASP A 190 5.69 -4.45 22.63
CA ASP A 190 4.43 -4.11 23.33
C ASP A 190 4.55 -4.25 24.86
N LYS A 191 5.31 -5.24 25.33
CA LYS A 191 5.64 -5.39 26.78
C LYS A 191 6.46 -4.24 27.37
N ASN A 192 6.99 -3.33 26.55
CA ASN A 192 7.82 -2.19 26.96
C ASN A 192 7.29 -0.82 26.49
N ILE A 193 6.09 -0.76 25.87
CA ILE A 193 5.64 0.40 25.06
C ILE A 193 4.92 1.52 25.82
N HIS A 194 4.76 1.46 27.15
CA HIS A 194 4.11 2.55 27.89
C HIS A 194 4.86 3.91 27.86
N THR A 195 5.98 4.05 27.15
CA THR A 195 6.86 5.23 27.32
C THR A 195 7.41 5.89 26.06
N ILE A 196 7.07 5.52 24.81
CA ILE A 196 7.66 6.21 23.64
C ILE A 196 6.62 6.57 22.57
N GLN A 197 6.45 7.88 22.39
CA GLN A 197 5.63 8.54 21.37
C GLN A 197 6.26 8.43 19.97
N TYR A 198 5.41 8.14 18.98
CA TYR A 198 5.57 8.34 17.53
C TYR A 198 6.83 7.73 16.85
N SER A 199 6.80 6.42 16.59
CA SER A 199 7.50 5.89 15.41
C SER A 199 6.53 5.86 14.21
N ILE A 200 7.00 6.26 13.02
CA ILE A 200 6.24 6.20 11.76
C ILE A 200 5.68 4.79 11.50
N LEU A 201 6.43 3.78 11.96
CA LEU A 201 6.04 2.37 11.95
C LEU A 201 4.78 2.12 12.79
N LEU A 202 4.63 2.76 13.95
CA LEU A 202 3.44 2.64 14.81
C LEU A 202 2.19 3.27 14.19
N ILE A 203 2.30 4.31 13.36
CA ILE A 203 1.12 4.91 12.72
C ILE A 203 0.62 4.00 11.58
N HIS A 204 1.53 3.55 10.73
CA HIS A 204 1.19 2.65 9.62
C HIS A 204 0.67 1.30 10.13
N PHE A 205 1.31 0.73 11.16
CA PHE A 205 0.84 -0.49 11.80
C PHE A 205 -0.43 -0.28 12.61
N LYS A 206 -0.60 0.83 13.34
CA LYS A 206 -1.86 1.06 14.06
C LYS A 206 -3.02 1.19 13.12
N ILE A 207 -2.87 1.83 11.95
CA ILE A 207 -3.94 1.95 10.96
C ILE A 207 -4.26 0.59 10.34
N LEU A 208 -3.25 -0.17 9.90
CA LEU A 208 -3.48 -1.53 9.36
C LEU A 208 -4.04 -2.48 10.42
N PHE A 209 -3.56 -2.42 11.66
CA PHE A 209 -4.04 -3.25 12.77
C PHE A 209 -5.44 -2.82 13.26
N TYR A 210 -5.74 -1.51 13.29
CA TYR A 210 -7.09 -1.02 13.57
C TYR A 210 -8.05 -1.44 12.47
N ILE A 211 -7.70 -1.28 11.20
CA ILE A 211 -8.55 -1.71 10.08
C ILE A 211 -8.78 -3.22 10.14
N ASN A 212 -7.72 -4.02 10.36
CA ASN A 212 -7.86 -5.49 10.43
C ASN A 212 -8.69 -5.94 11.65
N ILE A 213 -8.51 -5.32 12.82
CA ILE A 213 -9.32 -5.60 14.02
C ILE A 213 -10.76 -5.13 13.84
N TYR A 214 -11.00 -3.95 13.26
CA TYR A 214 -12.32 -3.40 13.07
C TYR A 214 -13.12 -4.23 12.07
N ILE A 215 -12.48 -4.62 10.96
CA ILE A 215 -13.07 -5.53 9.97
C ILE A 215 -13.34 -6.91 10.61
N ARG A 216 -12.37 -7.51 11.31
CA ARG A 216 -12.55 -8.83 11.95
C ARG A 216 -13.64 -8.82 13.03
N ASN A 217 -13.73 -7.76 13.84
CA ASN A 217 -14.79 -7.61 14.84
C ASN A 217 -16.15 -7.33 14.22
N MET A 218 -16.22 -6.62 13.08
CA MET A 218 -17.47 -6.42 12.35
C MET A 218 -18.00 -7.75 11.79
N TYR A 219 -17.13 -8.58 11.19
CA TYR A 219 -17.50 -9.91 10.71
C TYR A 219 -17.93 -10.85 11.85
N ILE A 220 -17.24 -10.84 13.00
CA ILE A 220 -17.65 -11.64 14.18
C ILE A 220 -19.00 -11.16 14.73
N SER A 221 -19.24 -9.85 14.79
CA SER A 221 -20.51 -9.28 15.27
C SER A 221 -21.68 -9.63 14.34
N ILE A 222 -21.47 -9.55 13.02
CA ILE A 222 -22.45 -9.96 12.01
C ILE A 222 -22.69 -11.48 12.07
N TYR A 223 -21.64 -12.29 12.25
CA TYR A 223 -21.76 -13.75 12.40
C TYR A 223 -22.54 -14.12 13.66
N LEU A 224 -22.28 -13.48 14.81
CA LEU A 224 -23.02 -13.69 16.05
C LEU A 224 -24.49 -13.25 15.94
N TYR A 225 -24.76 -12.17 15.19
CA TYR A 225 -26.11 -11.68 14.93
C TYR A 225 -26.91 -12.59 13.98
N ILE A 226 -26.29 -13.06 12.89
CA ILE A 226 -26.92 -13.96 11.91
C ILE A 226 -27.16 -15.36 12.50
N TYR A 227 -26.24 -15.87 13.32
CA TYR A 227 -26.35 -17.21 13.92
C TYR A 227 -26.96 -17.22 15.34
N GLY A 228 -27.56 -16.11 15.78
CA GLY A 228 -28.46 -16.08 16.94
C GLY A 228 -27.80 -16.30 18.31
N PHE A 229 -26.50 -16.05 18.46
CA PHE A 229 -25.84 -16.09 19.78
C PHE A 229 -26.12 -14.78 20.54
N SER A 230 -27.29 -14.70 21.18
CA SER A 230 -27.54 -13.69 22.21
C SER A 230 -26.63 -13.97 23.41
N ILE A 231 -25.59 -13.15 23.60
CA ILE A 231 -24.88 -13.09 24.87
C ILE A 231 -25.84 -12.44 25.87
N HIS A 232 -26.62 -13.27 26.56
CA HIS A 232 -27.36 -12.82 27.73
C HIS A 232 -26.34 -12.37 28.78
N TYR A 233 -26.17 -11.05 28.93
CA TYR A 233 -25.58 -10.49 30.13
C TYR A 233 -26.47 -10.86 31.30
N LYS A 234 -26.07 -11.92 32.02
CA LYS A 234 -26.69 -12.32 33.28
C LYS A 234 -26.38 -11.20 34.27
N LYS A 235 -27.38 -10.36 34.54
CA LYS A 235 -27.34 -9.35 35.58
C LYS A 235 -27.26 -10.09 36.91
N THR A 236 -26.05 -10.24 37.46
CA THR A 236 -25.88 -10.74 38.83
C THR A 236 -26.30 -9.66 39.80
N SER A 237 -27.50 -9.83 40.34
CA SER A 237 -28.03 -9.16 41.51
C SER A 237 -27.32 -9.64 42.78
N GLY A 238 -26.88 -8.69 43.62
CA GLY A 238 -26.62 -8.85 45.06
C GLY A 238 -25.36 -9.63 45.45
N TYR A 239 -24.45 -8.99 46.18
CA TYR A 239 -24.48 -8.87 47.65
C TYR A 239 -23.89 -7.52 48.07
#